data_AF-A0A259IMB8-F1
#
_entry.id   AF-A0A259IMB8-F1
#
_cell.length_a   1.000
_cell.length_b   1.000
_cell.length_c   1.000
_cell.angle_alpha   90.00
_cell.angle_beta   90.00
_cell.angle_gamma   90.00
#
_symmetry.space_group_name_H-M   'P 1'
#
loop_
_entity.id
_entity.type
_entity.pdbx_description
1 polymer ?
#
loop_
_entity_poly.entity_id
_entity_poly.type
_entity_poly.pdbx_seq_one_letter_code
_entity_poly.pdbx_strand_id
1 'polypeptide(L)' 'MSSLNYEQVFGHLRNATFSAEEAAEFLEVSLPTLRRYVQSGRLKPTSIIGRSQLFSSNDLKLLKQKTNKE' A
#
# COMPACT_ATOMS: atom_id res chain seq x y z
N MET A 1 -31.32 0.43 14.70
CA MET A 1 -29.93 0.08 14.35
C MET A 1 -29.40 1.19 13.48
N SER A 2 -28.42 1.96 13.95
CA SER A 2 -27.79 3.00 13.11
C SER A 2 -26.84 2.33 12.13
N SER A 3 -27.05 2.58 10.83
CA SER A 3 -26.11 2.18 9.79
C SER A 3 -24.85 3.03 9.91
N LEU A 4 -23.69 2.39 10.05
CA LEU A 4 -22.40 3.06 9.99
C LEU A 4 -22.14 3.48 8.54
N ASN A 5 -21.68 4.70 8.34
CA ASN A 5 -21.32 5.18 7.00
C ASN A 5 -19.88 4.76 6.63
N TYR A 6 -19.56 4.80 5.33
CA TYR A 6 -18.26 4.37 4.81
C TYR A 6 -17.08 5.10 5.47
N GLU A 7 -17.21 6.40 5.75
CA GLU A 7 -16.12 7.18 6.39
C GLU A 7 -15.88 6.76 7.83
N GLN A 8 -16.92 6.42 8.58
CA GLN A 8 -16.80 5.95 9.96
C GLN A 8 -16.11 4.58 10.05
N VAL A 9 -16.30 3.73 9.04
CA VAL A 9 -15.72 2.38 9.02
C VAL A 9 -14.35 2.35 8.35
N PHE A 10 -14.16 3.10 7.27
CA PHE A 10 -12.98 2.98 6.40
C PHE A 10 -12.18 4.27 6.22
N GLY A 11 -12.61 5.40 6.81
CA GLY A 11 -11.90 6.68 6.71
C GLY A 11 -10.43 6.57 7.16
N HIS A 12 -10.16 5.74 8.16
CA HIS A 12 -8.80 5.48 8.64
C HIS A 12 -7.89 4.80 7.60
N LEU A 13 -8.45 4.06 6.63
CA LEU A 13 -7.69 3.38 5.58
C LEU A 13 -7.19 4.34 4.50
N ARG A 14 -7.79 5.53 4.37
CA ARG A 14 -7.37 6.54 3.38
C ARG A 14 -5.92 7.01 3.60
N ASN A 15 -5.47 6.99 4.85
CA ASN A 15 -4.12 7.39 5.24
C ASN A 15 -3.34 6.25 5.92
N ALA A 16 -3.84 5.00 5.82
CA ALA A 16 -3.14 3.86 6.40
C ALA A 16 -1.80 3.65 5.71
N THR A 17 -0.82 3.28 6.53
CA THR A 17 0.50 2.83 6.08
C THR A 17 0.64 1.34 6.33
N PHE A 18 1.20 0.64 5.37
CA PHE A 18 1.40 -0.80 5.39
C PHE A 18 2.89 -1.11 5.49
N SER A 19 3.24 -2.19 6.20
CA SER A 19 4.55 -2.83 6.12
C SER A 19 4.85 -3.34 4.71
N ALA A 20 6.09 -3.78 4.46
CA ALA A 20 6.45 -4.35 3.18
C ALA A 20 5.66 -5.63 2.88
N GLU A 21 5.44 -6.47 3.89
CA GLU A 21 4.67 -7.71 3.79
C GLU A 21 3.22 -7.43 3.43
N GLU A 22 2.55 -6.54 4.18
CA GLU A 22 1.16 -6.15 3.90
C GLU A 22 1.02 -5.45 2.54
N ALA A 23 1.99 -4.63 2.15
CA ALA A 23 1.99 -3.98 0.84
C ALA A 23 2.12 -4.98 -0.31
N ALA A 24 2.93 -6.04 -0.14
CA ALA A 24 3.06 -7.11 -1.12
C ALA A 24 1.74 -7.89 -1.26
N GLU A 25 1.08 -8.18 -0.14
CA GLU A 25 -0.24 -8.80 -0.10
C GLU A 25 -1.30 -7.92 -0.77
N PHE A 26 -1.34 -6.62 -0.46
CA PHE A 26 -2.27 -5.67 -1.07
C PHE A 26 -2.17 -5.64 -2.61
N LEU A 27 -0.94 -5.70 -3.11
CA LEU A 27 -0.62 -5.71 -4.54
C LEU A 27 -0.72 -7.10 -5.17
N GLU A 28 -0.98 -8.15 -4.38
CA GLU A 28 -1.03 -9.55 -4.81
C GLU A 28 0.27 -9.99 -5.50
N VAL A 29 1.42 -9.55 -4.98
CA VAL A 29 2.76 -9.89 -5.50
C VAL A 29 3.64 -10.45 -4.40
N SER A 30 4.73 -11.11 -4.79
CA SER A 30 5.74 -11.55 -3.83
C SER A 30 6.52 -10.38 -3.23
N LEU A 31 7.00 -10.52 -1.99
CA LEU A 31 7.85 -9.51 -1.33
C LEU A 31 9.11 -9.14 -2.15
N PRO A 32 9.80 -10.08 -2.83
CA PRO A 32 10.88 -9.71 -3.75
C PRO A 32 10.44 -8.81 -4.91
N THR A 33 9.23 -9.01 -5.44
CA THR A 33 8.67 -8.14 -6.49
C THR A 33 8.37 -6.74 -5.97
N LEU A 34 7.80 -6.63 -4.76
CA LEU A 34 7.66 -5.33 -4.09
C LEU A 34 9.01 -4.63 -3.95
N ARG A 35 10.04 -5.33 -3.44
CA ARG A 35 11.39 -4.76 -3.30
C ARG A 35 11.96 -4.28 -4.64
N ARG A 36 11.71 -4.99 -5.74
CA ARG A 36 12.08 -4.56 -7.10
C ARG A 36 11.34 -3.30 -7.54
N TYR A 37 10.06 -3.15 -7.20
CA TYR A 37 9.32 -1.89 -7.44
C TYR A 37 9.93 -0.73 -6.66
N VAL A 38 10.39 -0.96 -5.43
CA VAL A 38 11.09 0.06 -4.65
C VAL A 38 12.44 0.42 -5.28
N GLN A 39 13.26 -0.58 -5.63
CA GLN A 39 14.57 -0.36 -6.26
C GLN A 39 14.49 0.36 -7.60
N SER A 40 13.46 0.07 -8.41
CA SER A 40 13.20 0.75 -9.69
C SER A 40 12.53 2.13 -9.53
N GLY A 41 12.18 2.53 -8.32
CA GLY A 41 11.49 3.81 -8.05
C GLY A 41 10.00 3.82 -8.44
N ARG A 42 9.44 2.69 -8.88
CA ARG A 42 7.99 2.53 -9.18
C ARG A 42 7.12 2.66 -7.94
N LEU A 43 7.67 2.33 -6.77
CA LEU A 43 7.04 2.48 -5.46
C LEU A 43 8.04 3.16 -4.51
N LYS A 44 7.57 4.04 -3.64
CA LYS A 44 8.43 4.70 -2.64
C LYS A 44 7.86 4.48 -1.24
N PRO A 45 8.68 4.11 -0.24
CA PRO A 45 8.26 4.13 1.15
C PRO A 45 7.88 5.55 1.57
N THR A 46 6.76 5.70 2.27
CA THR A 46 6.31 6.95 2.88
C THR A 46 7.12 7.26 4.15
N SER A 47 7.58 6.23 4.85
CA SER A 47 8.52 6.37 5.97
C SER A 47 9.40 5.13 6.13
N ILE A 48 10.50 5.31 6.87
CA ILE A 48 11.42 4.22 7.23
C ILE A 48 11.61 4.28 8.74
N ILE A 49 11.28 3.20 9.43
CA ILE A 49 11.47 3.04 10.88
C ILE A 49 12.51 1.96 11.08
N GLY A 50 13.74 2.36 11.42
CA GLY A 50 14.89 1.45 11.46
C GLY A 50 15.15 0.84 10.08
N ARG A 51 14.88 -0.46 9.93
CA ARG A 51 14.99 -1.18 8.64
C ARG A 51 13.64 -1.43 7.97
N SER A 52 12.54 -1.10 8.63
CA SER A 52 11.19 -1.33 8.15
C SER A 52 10.74 -0.17 7.27
N GLN A 53 10.25 -0.49 6.07
CA GLN A 53 9.67 0.47 5.13
C GLN A 53 8.16 0.45 5.26
N LEU A 54 7.54 1.63 5.31
CA LEU A 54 6.09 1.78 5.32
C LEU A 54 5.59 2.39 4.02
N PHE A 55 4.45 1.93 3.52
CA PHE A 55 3.87 2.30 2.23
C PHE A 55 2.46 2.84 2.40
N SER A 56 2.14 3.97 1.77
CA SER A 56 0.80 4.54 1.84
C SER A 56 -0.22 3.72 1.04
N SER A 57 -1.45 3.63 1.56
CA SER A 57 -2.57 3.03 0.83
C SER A 57 -2.82 3.67 -0.54
N ASN A 58 -2.54 4.98 -0.67
CA ASN A 58 -2.73 5.73 -1.91
C ASN A 58 -1.73 5.33 -2.99
N ASP A 59 -0.44 5.22 -2.65
CA ASP A 59 0.59 4.82 -3.61
C ASP A 59 0.39 3.36 -4.07
N LEU A 60 -0.02 2.47 -3.16
CA LEU A 60 -0.32 1.08 -3.50
C LEU A 60 -1.52 0.97 -4.45
N LYS A 61 -2.59 1.74 -4.21
CA LYS A 61 -3.75 1.79 -5.13
C LYS A 61 -3.36 2.29 -6.51
N LEU A 62 -2.56 3.35 -6.59
CA LEU A 62 -2.09 3.91 -7.86
C LEU A 62 -1.22 2.93 -8.62
N LEU A 63 -0.34 2.21 -7.92
CA LEU A 63 0.50 1.19 -8.55
C LEU A 63 -0.35 0.03 -9.07
N LYS A 64 -1.27 -0.50 -8.26
CA LYS A 64 -2.18 -1.60 -8.64
C LYS A 64 -2.98 -1.26 -9.90
N GLN A 65 -3.51 -0.04 -9.97
CA GLN A 65 -4.24 0.45 -11.16
C GLN A 65 -3.38 0.53 -12.42
N LYS A 66 -2.08 0.82 -12.29
CA LYS A 66 -1.16 0.86 -13.43
C LYS A 66 -0.85 -0.56 -13.93
N THR A 67 -0.57 -1.50 -13.03
CA THR A 67 -0.28 -2.90 -13.40
C THR A 67 -1.48 -3.66 -13.94
N ASN A 68 -2.71 -3.33 -13.53
CA ASN A 68 -3.92 -3.99 -14.07
C ASN A 68 -4.30 -3.53 -15.49
N LYS A 69 -3.64 -2.48 -16.00
CA LYS A 69 -3.89 -1.91 -17.33
C LYS A 69 -2.85 -2.33 -18.37
N GLU A 70 -1.80 -3.03 -17.94
CA GLU A 70 -0.76 -3.65 -18.80
C GLU A 70 -1.15 -5.09 -19.12
#